data_AF-A0A8H4A8X9-F1
#
_entry.id   AF-A0A8H4A8X9-F1
#
_cell.length_a   1.000
_cell.length_b   1.000
_cell.length_c   1.000
_cell.angle_alpha   90.00
_cell.angle_beta   90.00
_cell.angle_gamma   90.00
#
_symmetry.space_group_name_H-M   'P 1'
#
loop_
_entity.id
_entity.type
_entity.pdbx_description
1 polymer ?
#
loop_
_entity_poly.entity_id
_entity_poly.type
_entity_poly.pdbx_seq_one_letter_code
_entity_poly.pdbx_strand_id
1 'polypeptide(L)'
;MSYVRRSARVSALLKSGEAKKLAEKASDQDVKKVIKKETIKDHSISTETVKQENEIKAENKKRVNNISKDTVSQKPKKKVQEKKHEIIYAPRFLDTKKLVGAHVSVSGGIHNAIQYSLSIGANAFAIFLRNQRRWDAQPLNPEHVSMFREGCEENMYPPGSVLPHGSYLINLGNPDQEKREKSYQAFLEDLKRCEILGLTLYNFHPGSTVGQCTLEESIQHIADCINRAHDATKNVICVVENMAGAGNSVGSKFEELGKIISLVKNKKRIGVCIDTCHAFAAGYDLRTKERYEETMTEFSRYVGFQYLKGLHLNDSLKELGSRRDRHANIGKGYLGLEPFRLIMNDSRMDEIPLILETPVPDDDLEIYKKEIALLYELVGKQTLADANLPKNFVKNLNINENKSLKSSGKKKKGEKNSAEIDESNVNVPQKKKAKTK
;
A
#
# COMPACT_ATOMS: atom_id res chain seq x y z
N MET A 1 -11.94 25.08 -13.86
CA MET A 1 -11.33 26.41 -14.14
C MET A 1 -10.98 27.25 -12.88
N SER A 2 -11.25 26.80 -11.64
CA SER A 2 -10.93 27.56 -10.41
C SER A 2 -9.56 27.26 -9.78
N TYR A 3 -8.90 26.16 -10.18
CA TYR A 3 -7.60 25.74 -9.60
C TYR A 3 -6.40 26.51 -10.17
N VAL A 4 -6.41 26.77 -11.49
CA VAL A 4 -5.34 27.49 -12.19
C VAL A 4 -5.19 28.93 -11.69
N ARG A 5 -6.29 29.58 -11.30
CA ARG A 5 -6.27 30.96 -10.76
C ARG A 5 -5.73 31.06 -9.33
N ARG A 6 -5.79 30.00 -8.53
CA ARG A 6 -5.18 29.98 -7.18
C ARG A 6 -3.66 29.78 -7.25
N SER A 7 -3.18 28.93 -8.16
CA SER A 7 -1.74 28.69 -8.37
C SER A 7 -0.98 29.96 -8.78
N ALA A 8 -1.54 30.75 -9.71
CA ALA A 8 -0.93 32.01 -10.13
C ALA A 8 -0.81 33.05 -8.99
N ARG A 9 -1.78 33.08 -8.07
CA ARG A 9 -1.83 34.05 -6.97
C ARG A 9 -0.83 33.71 -5.86
N VAL A 10 -0.64 32.42 -5.56
CA VAL A 10 0.37 31.93 -4.60
C VAL A 10 1.79 32.15 -5.14
N SER A 11 2.00 31.88 -6.44
CA SER A 11 3.30 32.11 -7.09
C SER A 11 3.68 33.61 -7.14
N ALA A 12 2.69 34.51 -7.27
CA ALA A 12 2.91 35.96 -7.19
C ALA A 12 3.24 36.44 -5.76
N LEU A 13 2.56 35.89 -4.74
CA LEU A 13 2.82 36.20 -3.33
C LEU A 13 4.22 35.77 -2.88
N LEU A 14 4.69 34.61 -3.32
CA LEU A 14 6.03 34.10 -3.02
C LEU A 14 7.15 34.91 -3.69
N LYS A 15 6.89 35.52 -4.87
CA LYS A 15 7.86 36.38 -5.57
C LYS A 15 7.94 37.81 -5.02
N SER A 16 6.90 38.29 -4.35
CA SER A 16 6.79 39.68 -3.88
C SER A 16 7.51 39.98 -2.55
N GLY A 17 7.96 38.95 -1.82
CA GLY A 17 8.59 39.13 -0.51
C GLY A 17 7.64 39.63 0.60
N GLU A 18 6.35 39.84 0.31
CA GLU A 18 5.36 40.34 1.28
C GLU A 18 5.05 39.32 2.39
N ALA A 19 5.16 38.01 2.11
CA ALA A 19 4.98 36.96 3.10
C ALA A 19 5.98 37.04 4.27
N LYS A 20 7.22 37.48 3.98
CA LYS A 20 8.27 37.68 5.00
C LYS A 20 7.96 38.87 5.92
N LYS A 21 7.45 39.97 5.34
CA LYS A 21 7.03 41.17 6.10
C LYS A 21 5.79 40.93 6.96
N LEU A 22 4.89 40.04 6.55
CA LEU A 22 3.72 39.63 7.34
C LEU A 22 4.11 38.71 8.51
N ALA A 23 5.09 37.82 8.32
CA ALA A 23 5.60 36.95 9.39
C ALA A 23 6.39 37.73 10.46
N GLU A 24 7.21 38.71 10.06
CA GLU A 24 7.96 39.57 11.00
C GLU A 24 7.04 40.51 11.80
N LYS A 25 5.93 40.97 11.22
CA LYS A 25 4.91 41.75 11.96
C LYS A 25 4.12 40.92 12.97
N ALA A 26 3.95 39.62 12.72
CA ALA A 26 3.26 38.71 13.65
C ALA A 26 4.14 38.39 14.87
N SER A 27 5.44 38.19 14.69
CA SER A 27 6.35 37.89 15.81
C SER A 27 6.51 39.07 16.79
N ASP A 28 6.41 40.31 16.31
CA ASP A 28 6.56 41.51 17.16
C ASP A 28 5.31 41.84 17.99
N GLN A 29 4.12 41.39 17.57
CA GLN A 29 2.88 41.63 18.32
C GLN A 29 2.65 40.60 19.44
N ASP A 30 3.16 39.37 19.30
CA ASP A 30 2.96 38.30 20.29
C ASP A 30 3.94 38.37 21.46
N VAL A 31 5.13 38.96 21.28
CA VAL A 31 6.12 39.17 22.36
C VAL A 31 5.67 40.25 23.36
N LYS A 32 4.79 41.17 22.96
CA LYS A 32 4.26 42.23 23.85
C LYS A 32 3.05 41.79 24.71
N LYS A 33 2.55 40.56 24.54
CA LYS A 33 1.35 40.09 25.24
C LYS A 33 1.58 39.10 26.40
N VAL A 34 2.83 38.66 26.62
CA VAL A 34 3.16 37.64 27.65
C VAL A 34 3.80 38.23 28.92
N ILE A 35 4.10 39.54 28.96
CA ILE A 35 4.62 40.21 30.16
C ILE A 35 3.56 41.17 30.72
N LYS A 36 2.49 40.61 31.30
CA LYS A 36 1.62 41.26 32.30
C LYS A 36 0.54 40.28 32.75
N LYS A 37 0.84 39.50 33.78
CA LYS A 37 -0.07 39.06 34.86
C LYS A 37 0.65 37.95 35.63
N GLU A 38 1.14 38.29 36.81
CA GLU A 38 0.88 37.51 38.02
C GLU A 38 1.44 38.26 39.23
N THR A 39 0.55 38.58 40.17
CA THR A 39 0.88 39.16 41.47
C THR A 39 -0.13 38.61 42.48
N ILE A 40 0.36 37.68 43.31
CA ILE A 40 0.11 37.46 44.75
C ILE A 40 -1.32 37.11 45.22
N LYS A 41 -1.45 35.94 45.86
CA LYS A 41 -1.84 35.70 47.29
C LYS A 41 -1.94 34.17 47.53
N ASP A 42 -1.01 33.55 48.26
CA ASP A 42 -0.97 33.30 49.72
C ASP A 42 -2.00 32.28 50.25
N HIS A 43 -1.57 31.06 50.62
CA HIS A 43 -1.35 30.67 52.03
C HIS A 43 -0.96 29.19 52.27
N SER A 44 -0.10 29.02 53.28
CA SER A 44 0.16 27.89 54.19
C SER A 44 0.68 26.55 53.65
N ILE A 45 1.93 26.20 54.00
CA ILE A 45 2.31 24.97 54.72
C ILE A 45 3.69 25.19 55.40
N SER A 46 3.82 24.57 56.56
CA SER A 46 4.78 24.75 57.63
C SER A 46 6.23 24.32 57.35
N THR A 47 7.09 24.94 58.16
CA THR A 47 8.48 24.71 58.56
C THR A 47 9.01 23.27 58.64
N GLU A 48 10.35 23.15 58.54
CA GLU A 48 11.24 21.97 58.59
C GLU A 48 11.54 21.42 57.19
N THR A 49 12.62 21.78 56.49
CA THR A 49 14.00 21.38 56.81
C THR A 49 14.96 22.18 55.92
N VAL A 50 15.47 23.31 56.40
CA VAL A 50 16.60 24.04 55.79
C VAL A 50 17.81 23.74 56.66
N LYS A 51 18.61 22.74 56.24
CA LYS A 51 20.01 22.48 56.63
C LYS A 51 20.43 21.14 56.04
N GLN A 52 20.79 21.11 54.75
CA GLN A 52 21.73 20.16 54.13
C GLN A 52 21.78 20.31 52.59
N GLU A 53 21.98 21.52 52.06
CA GLU A 53 22.32 21.69 50.62
C GLU A 53 23.40 22.74 50.32
N ASN A 54 24.12 23.22 51.35
CA ASN A 54 25.19 24.21 51.19
C ASN A 54 26.61 23.64 51.42
N GLU A 55 26.85 22.34 51.17
CA GLU A 55 28.19 21.73 51.28
C GLU A 55 28.65 20.84 50.10
N ILE A 56 27.91 20.72 48.99
CA ILE A 56 28.32 19.88 47.82
C ILE A 56 28.53 20.70 46.54
N LYS A 57 28.91 21.99 46.64
CA LYS A 57 29.31 22.83 45.49
C LYS A 57 30.69 23.47 45.60
N ALA A 58 31.55 22.98 46.49
CA ALA A 58 32.91 23.49 46.68
C ALA A 58 34.06 22.51 46.33
N GLU A 59 33.79 21.25 45.93
CA GLU A 59 34.87 20.26 45.73
C GLU A 59 35.17 19.82 44.28
N ASN A 60 34.39 20.19 43.26
CA ASN A 60 34.67 19.79 41.86
C ASN A 60 35.28 20.90 40.97
N LYS A 61 35.85 21.95 41.57
CA LYS A 61 36.56 23.03 40.86
C LYS A 61 38.09 23.07 41.12
N LYS A 62 38.66 22.01 41.68
CA LYS A 62 40.11 21.84 41.88
C LYS A 62 40.58 20.42 41.52
N ARG A 63 40.41 20.02 40.26
CA ARG A 63 41.24 18.98 39.64
C ARG A 63 41.28 19.24 38.14
N VAL A 64 42.43 19.00 37.53
CA VAL A 64 42.79 19.32 36.14
C VAL A 64 43.24 20.78 35.92
N ASN A 65 44.40 21.10 36.51
CA ASN A 65 45.43 21.93 35.86
C ASN A 65 46.78 21.50 36.43
N ASN A 66 47.49 20.60 35.72
CA ASN A 66 48.94 20.69 35.49
C ASN A 66 49.55 19.40 34.91
N ILE A 67 50.47 19.62 33.96
CA ILE A 67 51.54 18.74 33.43
C ILE A 67 51.08 17.69 32.40
N SER A 68 51.74 17.46 31.26
CA SER A 68 52.60 18.21 30.33
C SER A 68 52.85 17.23 29.18
N LYS A 69 52.97 17.77 27.97
CA LYS A 69 53.76 17.27 26.82
C LYS A 69 54.09 15.77 26.77
N ASP A 70 53.48 15.06 25.82
CA ASP A 70 54.27 14.25 24.89
C ASP A 70 53.57 14.09 23.54
N THR A 71 54.42 14.03 22.53
CA THR A 71 54.18 14.35 21.13
C THR A 71 53.70 13.10 20.37
N VAL A 72 52.52 13.14 19.74
CA VAL A 72 52.14 12.17 18.69
C VAL A 72 51.60 12.90 17.48
N SER A 73 52.27 12.62 16.37
CA SER A 73 52.17 13.22 15.03
C SER A 73 50.74 13.40 14.50
N GLN A 74 50.38 14.64 14.16
CA GLN A 74 49.18 14.96 13.40
C GLN A 74 49.36 14.59 11.92
N LYS A 75 48.69 13.53 11.45
CA LYS A 75 48.40 13.39 10.01
C LYS A 75 47.37 14.45 9.62
N PRO A 76 47.53 15.15 8.48
CA PRO A 76 46.61 16.22 8.09
C PRO A 76 45.21 15.63 7.82
N LYS A 77 44.22 16.10 8.57
CA LYS A 77 42.79 15.83 8.29
C LYS A 77 42.47 16.42 6.92
N LYS A 78 42.27 15.56 5.92
CA LYS A 78 41.61 15.95 4.67
C LYS A 78 40.25 16.52 5.04
N LYS A 79 40.00 17.80 4.68
CA LYS A 79 38.64 18.36 4.61
C LYS A 79 37.84 17.46 3.67
N VAL A 80 36.99 16.60 4.22
CA VAL A 80 35.94 15.95 3.46
C VAL A 80 34.93 17.07 3.17
N GLN A 81 34.98 17.61 1.96
CA GLN A 81 33.84 18.34 1.44
C GLN A 81 32.67 17.35 1.43
N GLU A 82 31.66 17.59 2.25
CA GLU A 82 30.34 16.99 2.03
C GLU A 82 29.89 17.44 0.64
N LYS A 83 30.12 16.57 -0.35
CA LYS A 83 29.41 16.70 -1.61
C LYS A 83 27.94 16.53 -1.26
N LYS A 84 27.17 17.61 -1.36
CA LYS A 84 25.72 17.50 -1.58
C LYS A 84 25.57 16.63 -2.83
N HIS A 85 25.36 15.34 -2.64
CA HIS A 85 24.89 14.50 -3.72
C HIS A 85 23.51 15.05 -4.06
N GLU A 86 23.42 15.71 -5.21
CA GLU A 86 22.16 16.11 -5.78
C GLU A 86 21.36 14.81 -5.99
N ILE A 87 20.35 14.60 -5.15
CA ILE A 87 19.51 13.40 -5.24
C ILE A 87 18.68 13.58 -6.51
N ILE A 88 19.10 12.90 -7.57
CA ILE A 88 18.35 12.88 -8.83
C ILE A 88 17.19 11.91 -8.63
N TYR A 89 16.01 12.45 -8.34
CA TYR A 89 14.77 11.67 -8.28
C TYR A 89 14.39 11.17 -9.67
N ALA A 90 13.73 10.01 -9.73
CA ALA A 90 13.16 9.53 -10.97
C ALA A 90 12.05 10.49 -11.47
N PRO A 91 11.91 10.67 -12.80
CA PRO A 91 10.87 11.51 -13.34
C PRO A 91 9.48 10.96 -12.97
N ARG A 92 8.59 11.86 -12.55
CA ARG A 92 7.19 11.54 -12.27
C ARG A 92 6.30 11.89 -13.46
N PHE A 93 5.36 11.02 -13.78
CA PHE A 93 4.36 11.25 -14.82
C PHE A 93 3.15 11.96 -14.23
N LEU A 94 3.15 13.30 -14.24
CA LEU A 94 2.09 14.10 -13.59
C LEU A 94 0.89 14.44 -14.50
N ASP A 95 1.02 14.27 -15.82
CA ASP A 95 -0.06 14.53 -16.79
C ASP A 95 -0.99 13.33 -16.94
N THR A 96 -1.50 12.82 -15.83
CA THR A 96 -2.42 11.68 -15.77
C THR A 96 -3.17 11.65 -14.45
N LYS A 97 -4.36 11.06 -14.46
CA LYS A 97 -5.14 10.81 -13.24
C LYS A 97 -4.73 9.53 -12.51
N LYS A 98 -3.82 8.74 -13.10
CA LYS A 98 -3.32 7.50 -12.50
C LYS A 98 -2.28 7.80 -11.42
N LEU A 99 -2.57 7.42 -10.19
CA LEU A 99 -1.68 7.61 -9.04
C LEU A 99 -0.94 6.30 -8.76
N VAL A 100 0.14 6.05 -9.52
CA VAL A 100 0.92 4.82 -9.39
C VAL A 100 2.03 5.00 -8.37
N GLY A 101 2.25 3.98 -7.56
CA GLY A 101 3.26 3.97 -6.52
C GLY A 101 3.69 2.59 -6.11
N ALA A 102 4.36 2.52 -4.96
CA ALA A 102 4.73 1.27 -4.32
C ALA A 102 4.59 1.38 -2.80
N HIS A 103 4.58 0.24 -2.13
CA HIS A 103 4.75 0.18 -0.70
C HIS A 103 6.22 0.47 -0.35
N VAL A 104 6.48 1.64 0.26
CA VAL A 104 7.85 2.10 0.56
C VAL A 104 8.21 1.95 2.03
N SER A 105 9.51 1.93 2.30
CA SER A 105 10.04 1.87 3.67
C SER A 105 9.79 3.18 4.42
N VAL A 106 9.70 3.05 5.74
CA VAL A 106 9.67 4.17 6.70
C VAL A 106 10.85 4.11 7.67
N SER A 107 11.88 3.32 7.32
CA SER A 107 13.08 3.15 8.15
C SER A 107 13.74 4.51 8.43
N GLY A 108 14.15 4.73 9.68
CA GLY A 108 14.67 6.01 10.16
C GLY A 108 13.60 7.07 10.44
N GLY A 109 12.34 6.87 10.03
CA GLY A 109 11.23 7.78 10.32
C GLY A 109 10.21 7.87 9.18
N ILE A 110 8.96 8.16 9.54
CA ILE A 110 7.84 8.22 8.58
C ILE A 110 8.07 9.24 7.44
N HIS A 111 8.79 10.33 7.71
CA HIS A 111 9.12 11.36 6.73
C HIS A 111 10.02 10.85 5.58
N ASN A 112 10.81 9.81 5.81
CA ASN A 112 11.68 9.23 4.77
C ASN A 112 10.89 8.59 3.63
N ALA A 113 9.63 8.18 3.87
CA ALA A 113 8.76 7.64 2.83
C ALA A 113 8.61 8.59 1.64
N ILE A 114 8.64 9.91 1.88
CA ILE A 114 8.57 10.92 0.82
C ILE A 114 9.77 10.80 -0.13
N GLN A 115 10.98 10.71 0.42
CA GLN A 115 12.19 10.57 -0.38
C GLN A 115 12.23 9.24 -1.14
N TYR A 116 11.82 8.13 -0.49
CA TYR A 116 11.74 6.84 -1.16
C TYR A 116 10.73 6.86 -2.30
N SER A 117 9.53 7.40 -2.08
CA SER A 117 8.48 7.54 -3.09
C SER A 117 8.94 8.40 -4.28
N LEU A 118 9.60 9.53 -4.03
CA LEU A 118 10.17 10.37 -5.08
C LEU A 118 11.28 9.66 -5.87
N SER A 119 12.14 8.88 -5.19
CA SER A 119 13.26 8.19 -5.83
C SER A 119 12.84 7.16 -6.88
N ILE A 120 11.63 6.59 -6.73
CA ILE A 120 11.05 5.62 -7.65
C ILE A 120 10.07 6.22 -8.66
N GLY A 121 9.87 7.55 -8.64
CA GLY A 121 9.01 8.24 -9.61
C GLY A 121 7.52 8.06 -9.34
N ALA A 122 7.14 7.82 -8.08
CA ALA A 122 5.78 7.52 -7.69
C ALA A 122 4.91 8.78 -7.49
N ASN A 123 3.62 8.64 -7.79
CA ASN A 123 2.57 9.64 -7.54
C ASN A 123 1.62 9.25 -6.39
N ALA A 124 1.73 8.01 -5.91
CA ALA A 124 1.10 7.48 -4.72
C ALA A 124 2.11 6.64 -3.94
N PHE A 125 1.81 6.25 -2.71
CA PHE A 125 2.62 5.25 -2.01
C PHE A 125 1.85 4.63 -0.84
N ALA A 126 2.26 3.43 -0.44
CA ALA A 126 1.82 2.81 0.80
C ALA A 126 2.96 2.77 1.82
N ILE A 127 2.59 2.67 3.09
CA ILE A 127 3.52 2.61 4.23
C ILE A 127 2.92 1.77 5.35
N PHE A 128 3.77 1.11 6.13
CA PHE A 128 3.37 0.64 7.45
C PHE A 128 3.47 1.79 8.45
N LEU A 129 2.49 1.88 9.34
CA LEU A 129 2.48 2.87 10.44
C LEU A 129 3.19 2.38 11.69
N ARG A 130 3.56 1.09 11.72
CA ARG A 130 4.22 0.41 12.82
C ARG A 130 5.09 -0.74 12.30
N ASN A 131 5.90 -1.33 13.20
CA ASN A 131 6.51 -2.62 12.92
C ASN A 131 5.41 -3.71 12.86
N GLN A 132 5.28 -4.35 11.71
CA GLN A 132 4.24 -5.33 11.42
C GLN A 132 4.34 -6.63 12.24
N ARG A 133 5.44 -6.85 12.97
CA ARG A 133 5.67 -8.05 13.80
C ARG A 133 5.42 -7.81 15.29
N ARG A 134 5.03 -6.60 15.68
CA ARG A 134 4.81 -6.22 17.09
C ARG A 134 3.44 -5.59 17.28
N TRP A 135 2.89 -5.78 18.47
CA TRP A 135 1.61 -5.19 18.86
C TRP A 135 1.78 -3.75 19.33
N ASP A 136 2.84 -3.49 20.09
CA ASP A 136 3.22 -2.19 20.56
C ASP A 136 3.87 -1.38 19.43
N ALA A 137 3.55 -0.09 19.41
CA ALA A 137 4.16 0.86 18.50
C ALA A 137 4.51 2.13 19.27
N GLN A 138 5.71 2.64 19.03
CA GLN A 138 6.14 3.87 19.67
C GLN A 138 5.26 5.04 19.21
N PRO A 139 5.07 6.07 20.04
CA PRO A 139 4.45 7.32 19.61
C PRO A 139 5.18 7.89 18.39
N LEU A 140 4.44 8.50 17.46
CA LEU A 140 5.04 9.19 16.33
C LEU A 140 5.83 10.40 16.84
N ASN A 141 7.07 10.57 16.36
CA ASN A 141 7.85 11.77 16.64
C ASN A 141 7.16 13.00 16.00
N PRO A 142 6.79 14.05 16.76
CA PRO A 142 6.13 15.23 16.23
C PRO A 142 6.88 15.94 15.10
N GLU A 143 8.21 15.98 15.15
CA GLU A 143 9.03 16.58 14.09
C GLU A 143 8.90 15.77 12.79
N HIS A 144 8.98 14.45 12.87
CA HIS A 144 8.80 13.57 11.71
C HIS A 144 7.38 13.65 11.13
N VAL A 145 6.36 13.91 11.97
CA VAL A 145 4.99 14.14 11.50
C VAL A 145 4.91 15.44 10.71
N SER A 146 5.53 16.53 11.19
CA SER A 146 5.55 17.80 10.46
C SER A 146 6.24 17.65 9.11
N MET A 147 7.44 17.04 9.10
CA MET A 147 8.22 16.80 7.88
C MET A 147 7.46 15.93 6.87
N PHE A 148 6.73 14.91 7.34
CA PHE A 148 5.92 14.08 6.46
C PHE A 148 4.78 14.88 5.81
N ARG A 149 4.06 15.69 6.60
CA ARG A 149 2.93 16.50 6.10
C ARG A 149 3.39 17.57 5.13
N GLU A 150 4.44 18.30 5.47
CA GLU A 150 5.09 19.29 4.60
C GLU A 150 5.61 18.62 3.32
N GLY A 151 6.30 17.49 3.45
CA GLY A 151 6.79 16.73 2.30
C GLY A 151 5.68 16.24 1.37
N CYS A 152 4.52 15.83 1.90
CA CYS A 152 3.35 15.50 1.09
C CYS A 152 2.83 16.72 0.31
N GLU A 153 2.68 17.87 0.98
CA GLU A 153 2.18 19.10 0.37
C GLU A 153 3.13 19.64 -0.71
N GLU A 154 4.42 19.77 -0.40
CA GLU A 154 5.46 20.28 -1.30
C GLU A 154 5.60 19.43 -2.57
N ASN A 155 5.39 18.12 -2.45
CA ASN A 155 5.57 17.18 -3.54
C ASN A 155 4.25 16.76 -4.21
N MET A 156 3.15 17.46 -3.92
CA MET A 156 1.84 17.24 -4.54
C MET A 156 1.28 15.82 -4.35
N TYR A 157 1.50 15.23 -3.17
CA TYR A 157 0.79 14.01 -2.76
C TYR A 157 -0.54 14.40 -2.08
N PRO A 158 -1.69 14.30 -2.76
CA PRO A 158 -2.97 14.55 -2.10
C PRO A 158 -3.22 13.53 -0.97
N PRO A 159 -4.01 13.86 0.07
CA PRO A 159 -4.25 12.92 1.19
C PRO A 159 -4.77 11.53 0.78
N GLY A 160 -5.47 11.45 -0.37
CA GLY A 160 -5.97 10.19 -0.93
C GLY A 160 -4.93 9.38 -1.72
N SER A 161 -3.72 9.89 -2.00
CA SER A 161 -2.67 9.16 -2.72
C SER A 161 -1.76 8.34 -1.81
N VAL A 162 -1.94 8.41 -0.48
CA VAL A 162 -1.20 7.59 0.47
C VAL A 162 -2.13 6.54 1.03
N LEU A 163 -1.74 5.27 0.92
CA LEU A 163 -2.54 4.13 1.36
C LEU A 163 -1.78 3.35 2.46
N PRO A 164 -1.81 3.80 3.72
CA PRO A 164 -1.19 3.07 4.81
C PRO A 164 -1.76 1.66 4.94
N HIS A 165 -0.91 0.69 5.25
CA HIS A 165 -1.28 -0.71 5.40
C HIS A 165 -1.20 -1.15 6.86
N GLY A 166 -2.22 -1.89 7.31
CA GLY A 166 -2.26 -2.48 8.64
C GLY A 166 -1.30 -3.65 8.83
N SER A 167 -0.95 -3.93 10.08
CA SER A 167 -0.13 -5.10 10.44
C SER A 167 -0.87 -6.41 10.13
N TYR A 168 -0.13 -7.39 9.60
CA TYR A 168 -0.61 -8.76 9.39
C TYR A 168 -1.04 -9.50 10.68
N LEU A 169 -0.74 -8.94 11.86
CA LEU A 169 -1.20 -9.48 13.15
C LEU A 169 -2.68 -9.18 13.41
N ILE A 170 -3.24 -8.15 12.79
CA ILE A 170 -4.62 -7.71 13.02
C ILE A 170 -5.57 -8.76 12.41
N ASN A 171 -6.44 -9.33 13.25
CA ASN A 171 -7.57 -10.14 12.82
C ASN A 171 -8.85 -9.65 13.51
N LEU A 172 -9.58 -8.73 12.87
CA LEU A 172 -10.84 -8.19 13.41
C LEU A 172 -11.97 -9.23 13.40
N GLY A 173 -11.84 -10.27 12.58
CA GLY A 173 -12.80 -11.38 12.47
C GLY A 173 -12.52 -12.56 13.42
N ASN A 174 -11.55 -12.44 14.32
CA ASN A 174 -11.20 -13.52 15.24
C ASN A 174 -12.36 -13.78 16.22
N PRO A 175 -12.85 -15.02 16.41
CA PRO A 175 -13.93 -15.30 17.37
C PRO A 175 -13.50 -15.19 18.83
N ASP A 176 -12.21 -15.39 19.12
CA ASP A 176 -11.63 -15.17 20.44
C ASP A 176 -11.68 -13.68 20.79
N GLN A 177 -12.45 -13.33 21.83
CA GLN A 177 -12.70 -11.94 22.20
C GLN A 177 -11.43 -11.20 22.62
N GLU A 178 -10.51 -11.86 23.32
CA GLU A 178 -9.27 -11.23 23.78
C GLU A 178 -8.35 -10.93 22.59
N LYS A 179 -8.17 -11.89 21.68
CA LYS A 179 -7.37 -11.70 20.46
C LYS A 179 -7.99 -10.66 19.53
N ARG A 180 -9.31 -10.64 19.43
CA ARG A 180 -10.05 -9.64 18.65
C ARG A 180 -9.89 -8.25 19.26
N GLU A 181 -10.01 -8.12 20.58
CA GLU A 181 -9.83 -6.82 21.25
C GLU A 181 -8.38 -6.30 21.09
N LYS A 182 -7.38 -7.19 21.18
CA LYS A 182 -5.98 -6.83 20.89
C LYS A 182 -5.79 -6.32 19.46
N SER A 183 -6.43 -6.98 18.50
CA SER A 183 -6.44 -6.56 17.09
C SER A 183 -7.14 -5.22 16.90
N TYR A 184 -8.28 -5.02 17.57
CA TYR A 184 -9.04 -3.77 17.55
C TYR A 184 -8.24 -2.60 18.12
N GLN A 185 -7.51 -2.78 19.23
CA GLN A 185 -6.70 -1.70 19.81
C GLN A 185 -5.56 -1.27 18.88
N ALA A 186 -4.87 -2.23 18.24
CA ALA A 186 -3.86 -1.92 17.23
C ALA A 186 -4.47 -1.20 16.01
N PHE A 187 -5.61 -1.70 15.52
CA PHE A 187 -6.36 -1.08 14.42
C PHE A 187 -6.79 0.36 14.74
N LEU A 188 -7.38 0.61 15.91
CA LEU A 188 -7.80 1.93 16.35
C LEU A 188 -6.62 2.90 16.48
N GLU A 189 -5.50 2.42 17.02
CA GLU A 189 -4.28 3.22 17.16
C GLU A 189 -3.69 3.59 15.79
N ASP A 190 -3.75 2.69 14.81
CA ASP A 190 -3.31 2.99 13.43
C ASP A 190 -4.22 4.01 12.73
N LEU A 191 -5.53 3.94 12.93
CA LEU A 191 -6.44 4.98 12.43
C LEU A 191 -6.12 6.34 13.06
N LYS A 192 -5.82 6.40 14.37
CA LYS A 192 -5.39 7.65 15.02
C LYS A 192 -4.06 8.16 14.46
N ARG A 193 -3.11 7.28 14.13
CA ARG A 193 -1.86 7.65 13.45
C ARG A 193 -2.13 8.25 12.08
N CYS A 194 -3.05 7.67 11.29
CA CYS A 194 -3.48 8.27 10.03
C CYS A 194 -3.99 9.71 10.24
N GLU A 195 -4.84 9.95 11.24
CA GLU A 195 -5.35 11.30 11.53
C GLU A 195 -4.25 12.30 11.91
N ILE A 196 -3.27 11.88 12.72
CA ILE A 196 -2.12 12.70 13.10
C ILE A 196 -1.29 13.09 11.87
N LEU A 197 -1.08 12.13 10.96
CA LEU A 197 -0.34 12.30 9.71
C LEU A 197 -1.16 13.04 8.63
N GLY A 198 -2.44 13.32 8.86
CA GLY A 198 -3.33 13.96 7.88
C GLY A 198 -3.76 13.03 6.73
N LEU A 199 -3.67 11.71 6.92
CA LEU A 199 -4.04 10.70 5.94
C LEU A 199 -5.53 10.35 6.04
N THR A 200 -6.14 10.05 4.90
CA THR A 200 -7.60 9.78 4.82
C THR A 200 -7.95 8.33 4.59
N LEU A 201 -6.98 7.47 4.25
CA LEU A 201 -7.19 6.05 3.96
C LEU A 201 -6.41 5.18 4.97
N TYR A 202 -6.90 3.97 5.18
CA TYR A 202 -6.18 2.93 5.92
C TYR A 202 -6.59 1.55 5.40
N ASN A 203 -5.67 0.88 4.72
CA ASN A 203 -5.86 -0.45 4.15
C ASN A 203 -5.58 -1.56 5.17
N PHE A 204 -6.41 -2.60 5.18
CA PHE A 204 -6.20 -3.76 6.01
C PHE A 204 -6.90 -5.01 5.45
N HIS A 205 -6.33 -6.16 5.78
CA HIS A 205 -6.98 -7.45 5.55
C HIS A 205 -8.12 -7.64 6.56
N PRO A 206 -9.35 -8.03 6.13
CA PRO A 206 -10.50 -8.13 7.01
C PRO A 206 -10.28 -9.07 8.21
N GLY A 207 -9.72 -10.26 7.96
CA GLY A 207 -9.40 -11.22 9.02
C GLY A 207 -9.55 -12.68 8.58
N SER A 208 -9.71 -13.55 9.58
CA SER A 208 -9.84 -14.99 9.42
C SER A 208 -10.72 -15.56 10.52
N THR A 209 -11.57 -16.53 10.17
CA THR A 209 -12.40 -17.26 11.14
C THR A 209 -11.56 -18.17 12.04
N VAL A 210 -10.29 -18.39 11.68
CA VAL A 210 -9.34 -19.35 12.27
C VAL A 210 -9.91 -20.77 12.42
N GLY A 211 -11.00 -21.08 11.69
CA GLY A 211 -11.71 -22.36 11.78
C GLY A 211 -12.53 -22.52 13.07
N GLN A 212 -12.78 -21.43 13.81
CA GLN A 212 -13.43 -21.46 15.13
C GLN A 212 -14.78 -20.73 15.17
N CYS A 213 -15.21 -20.13 14.05
CA CYS A 213 -16.55 -19.56 13.88
C CYS A 213 -17.01 -19.65 12.42
N THR A 214 -18.28 -19.36 12.19
CA THR A 214 -18.84 -19.22 10.85
C THR A 214 -18.32 -17.97 10.16
N LEU A 215 -18.39 -17.96 8.83
CA LEU A 215 -18.04 -16.78 8.02
C LEU A 215 -18.88 -15.56 8.39
N GLU A 216 -20.18 -15.74 8.63
CA GLU A 216 -21.10 -14.65 8.97
C GLU A 216 -20.82 -14.06 10.35
N GLU A 217 -20.48 -14.87 11.35
CA GLU A 217 -20.03 -14.38 12.67
C GLU A 217 -18.74 -13.56 12.55
N SER A 218 -17.78 -14.03 11.76
CA SER A 218 -16.52 -13.31 11.53
C SER A 218 -16.75 -11.99 10.80
N ILE A 219 -17.61 -11.96 9.78
CA ILE A 219 -18.04 -10.74 9.08
C ILE A 219 -18.70 -9.75 10.05
N GLN A 220 -19.58 -10.22 10.95
CA GLN A 220 -20.21 -9.39 11.96
C GLN A 220 -19.17 -8.79 12.91
N HIS A 221 -18.20 -9.58 13.39
CA HIS A 221 -17.11 -9.10 14.23
C HIS A 221 -16.26 -8.02 13.56
N ILE A 222 -15.95 -8.18 12.27
CA ILE A 222 -15.23 -7.18 11.48
C ILE A 222 -16.02 -5.87 11.41
N ALA A 223 -17.30 -5.95 11.04
CA ALA A 223 -18.17 -4.78 10.94
C ALA A 223 -18.34 -4.07 12.29
N ASP A 224 -18.48 -4.80 13.39
CA ASP A 224 -18.58 -4.23 14.74
C ASP A 224 -17.30 -3.50 15.16
N CYS A 225 -16.12 -4.07 14.86
CA CYS A 225 -14.85 -3.42 15.12
C CYS A 225 -14.70 -2.13 14.30
N ILE A 226 -15.08 -2.14 13.02
CA ILE A 226 -15.08 -0.95 12.16
C ILE A 226 -16.03 0.12 12.69
N ASN A 227 -17.25 -0.27 13.09
CA ASN A 227 -18.24 0.65 13.67
C ASN A 227 -17.72 1.31 14.96
N ARG A 228 -17.17 0.51 15.89
CA ARG A 228 -16.54 1.03 17.11
C ARG A 228 -15.40 2.00 16.80
N ALA A 229 -14.57 1.68 15.81
CA ALA A 229 -13.47 2.54 15.42
C ALA A 229 -13.94 3.85 14.77
N HIS A 230 -15.02 3.81 13.97
CA HIS A 230 -15.65 5.00 13.41
C HIS A 230 -16.22 5.93 14.49
N ASP A 231 -16.75 5.39 15.59
CA ASP A 231 -17.21 6.19 16.72
C ASP A 231 -16.04 6.85 17.48
N ALA A 232 -14.86 6.21 17.47
CA ALA A 232 -13.67 6.66 18.18
C ALA A 232 -12.69 7.52 17.36
N THR A 233 -12.99 7.76 16.07
CA THR A 233 -12.16 8.52 15.11
C THR A 233 -13.06 9.36 14.21
N LYS A 234 -12.51 10.24 13.38
CA LYS A 234 -13.28 11.23 12.61
C LYS A 234 -13.26 11.01 11.10
N ASN A 235 -12.08 10.86 10.50
CA ASN A 235 -11.92 11.17 9.07
C ASN A 235 -11.37 10.03 8.22
N VAL A 236 -10.81 8.99 8.81
CA VAL A 236 -10.14 7.91 8.06
C VAL A 236 -11.18 6.94 7.50
N ILE A 237 -11.06 6.63 6.22
CA ILE A 237 -11.82 5.59 5.53
C ILE A 237 -11.09 4.26 5.77
N CYS A 238 -11.79 3.31 6.40
CA CYS A 238 -11.33 1.94 6.54
C CYS A 238 -11.43 1.27 5.17
N VAL A 239 -10.32 0.84 4.59
CA VAL A 239 -10.24 0.22 3.26
C VAL A 239 -10.00 -1.28 3.45
N VAL A 240 -11.01 -2.09 3.16
CA VAL A 240 -10.96 -3.55 3.32
C VAL A 240 -10.39 -4.16 2.05
N GLU A 241 -9.29 -4.88 2.15
CA GLU A 241 -8.68 -5.54 0.99
C GLU A 241 -9.30 -6.91 0.73
N ASN A 242 -9.42 -7.31 -0.55
CA ASN A 242 -9.76 -8.69 -0.89
C ASN A 242 -8.58 -9.64 -0.59
N MET A 243 -8.90 -10.88 -0.23
CA MET A 243 -7.91 -11.87 0.17
C MET A 243 -7.73 -12.96 -0.88
N ALA A 244 -6.55 -13.60 -0.91
CA ALA A 244 -6.30 -14.74 -1.81
C ALA A 244 -7.16 -15.99 -1.51
N GLY A 245 -7.86 -16.05 -0.36
CA GLY A 245 -8.69 -17.20 0.01
C GLY A 245 -7.94 -18.39 0.61
N ALA A 246 -6.73 -18.16 1.13
CA ALA A 246 -5.97 -19.19 1.85
C ALA A 246 -6.64 -19.56 3.18
N GLY A 247 -6.73 -20.85 3.48
CA GLY A 247 -7.23 -21.36 4.76
C GLY A 247 -8.62 -20.84 5.13
N ASN A 248 -8.69 -20.14 6.27
CA ASN A 248 -9.93 -19.62 6.86
C ASN A 248 -10.07 -18.09 6.68
N SER A 249 -9.41 -17.51 5.68
CA SER A 249 -9.48 -16.07 5.40
C SER A 249 -10.90 -15.63 5.01
N VAL A 250 -11.26 -14.44 5.46
CA VAL A 250 -12.49 -13.73 5.08
C VAL A 250 -12.13 -12.70 4.01
N GLY A 251 -13.03 -12.42 3.08
CA GLY A 251 -12.85 -11.37 2.06
C GLY A 251 -12.26 -11.87 0.75
N SER A 252 -12.28 -13.18 0.50
CA SER A 252 -11.79 -13.76 -0.76
C SER A 252 -12.77 -13.58 -1.92
N LYS A 253 -14.06 -13.45 -1.60
CA LYS A 253 -15.11 -13.15 -2.56
C LYS A 253 -15.57 -11.71 -2.38
N PHE A 254 -15.89 -11.03 -3.48
CA PHE A 254 -16.45 -9.67 -3.41
C PHE A 254 -17.78 -9.62 -2.64
N GLU A 255 -18.57 -10.69 -2.65
CA GLU A 255 -19.78 -10.81 -1.83
C GLU A 255 -19.49 -10.66 -0.33
N GLU A 256 -18.38 -11.23 0.16
CA GLU A 256 -17.99 -11.14 1.58
C GLU A 256 -17.64 -9.70 1.96
N LEU A 257 -16.95 -8.97 1.07
CA LEU A 257 -16.65 -7.55 1.26
C LEU A 257 -17.94 -6.71 1.24
N GLY A 258 -18.86 -7.01 0.32
CA GLY A 258 -20.18 -6.39 0.24
C GLY A 258 -21.00 -6.58 1.52
N LYS A 259 -20.93 -7.77 2.13
CA LYS A 259 -21.57 -8.07 3.43
C LYS A 259 -20.95 -7.27 4.58
N ILE A 260 -19.62 -7.15 4.64
CA ILE A 260 -18.97 -6.27 5.64
C ILE A 260 -19.47 -4.83 5.49
N ILE A 261 -19.46 -4.29 4.26
CA ILE A 261 -19.92 -2.93 3.97
C ILE A 261 -21.38 -2.75 4.38
N SER A 262 -22.26 -3.72 4.12
CA SER A 262 -23.69 -3.62 4.43
C SER A 262 -23.94 -3.44 5.94
N LEU A 263 -23.11 -4.05 6.79
CA LEU A 263 -23.19 -3.98 8.25
C LEU A 263 -22.49 -2.74 8.86
N VAL A 264 -21.58 -2.09 8.14
CA VAL A 264 -20.90 -0.86 8.62
C VAL A 264 -21.84 0.34 8.58
N LYS A 265 -22.14 0.98 9.70
CA LYS A 265 -23.11 2.08 9.81
C LYS A 265 -22.72 3.30 8.96
N ASN A 266 -21.48 3.77 9.08
CA ASN A 266 -21.02 4.94 8.34
C ASN A 266 -20.43 4.56 6.97
N LYS A 267 -21.30 4.50 5.96
CA LYS A 267 -20.94 4.14 4.57
C LYS A 267 -19.96 5.12 3.90
N LYS A 268 -19.78 6.34 4.44
CA LYS A 268 -18.81 7.31 3.91
C LYS A 268 -17.37 7.01 4.32
N ARG A 269 -17.18 6.15 5.32
CA ARG A 269 -15.87 5.83 5.92
C ARG A 269 -15.48 4.36 5.75
N ILE A 270 -16.08 3.67 4.80
CA ILE A 270 -15.70 2.32 4.39
C ILE A 270 -15.37 2.32 2.90
N GLY A 271 -14.39 1.53 2.51
CA GLY A 271 -13.99 1.31 1.13
C GLY A 271 -13.34 -0.05 0.95
N VAL A 272 -12.90 -0.33 -0.27
CA VAL A 272 -12.25 -1.58 -0.67
C VAL A 272 -10.99 -1.29 -1.47
N CYS A 273 -9.95 -2.07 -1.21
CA CYS A 273 -8.78 -2.21 -2.06
C CYS A 273 -8.89 -3.52 -2.84
N ILE A 274 -8.64 -3.49 -4.15
CA ILE A 274 -8.49 -4.71 -4.94
C ILE A 274 -7.00 -5.00 -5.13
N ASP A 275 -6.52 -6.07 -4.54
CA ASP A 275 -5.26 -6.68 -4.89
C ASP A 275 -5.45 -7.66 -6.06
N THR A 276 -4.72 -7.43 -7.15
CA THR A 276 -4.82 -8.23 -8.38
C THR A 276 -4.32 -9.65 -8.22
N CYS A 277 -3.26 -9.88 -7.44
CA CYS A 277 -2.75 -11.23 -7.14
C CYS A 277 -3.74 -12.00 -6.27
N HIS A 278 -4.31 -11.35 -5.25
CA HIS A 278 -5.34 -11.93 -4.39
C HIS A 278 -6.59 -12.29 -5.17
N ALA A 279 -7.08 -11.39 -6.04
CA ALA A 279 -8.25 -11.65 -6.87
C ALA A 279 -8.00 -12.86 -7.78
N PHE A 280 -6.84 -12.91 -8.43
CA PHE A 280 -6.44 -14.03 -9.27
C PHE A 280 -6.31 -15.34 -8.50
N ALA A 281 -5.67 -15.32 -7.33
CA ALA A 281 -5.54 -16.48 -6.46
C ALA A 281 -6.91 -16.97 -5.93
N ALA A 282 -7.88 -16.07 -5.74
CA ALA A 282 -9.25 -16.39 -5.33
C ALA A 282 -10.12 -16.94 -6.47
N GLY A 283 -9.69 -16.79 -7.73
CA GLY A 283 -10.37 -17.33 -8.92
C GLY A 283 -10.95 -16.27 -9.86
N TYR A 284 -10.72 -14.99 -9.62
CA TYR A 284 -11.09 -13.91 -10.54
C TYR A 284 -10.05 -13.78 -11.66
N ASP A 285 -10.43 -14.18 -12.87
CA ASP A 285 -9.54 -14.07 -14.02
C ASP A 285 -9.53 -12.63 -14.55
N LEU A 286 -8.33 -12.06 -14.72
CA LEU A 286 -8.12 -10.68 -15.20
C LEU A 286 -7.36 -10.66 -16.55
N ARG A 287 -6.95 -11.83 -17.07
CA ARG A 287 -5.92 -11.97 -18.12
C ARG A 287 -6.36 -11.52 -19.51
N THR A 288 -7.67 -11.40 -19.75
CA THR A 288 -8.22 -10.89 -21.01
C THR A 288 -9.21 -9.77 -20.72
N LYS A 289 -9.50 -8.94 -21.72
CA LYS A 289 -10.49 -7.87 -21.60
C LYS A 289 -11.86 -8.38 -21.17
N GLU A 290 -12.30 -9.51 -21.72
CA GLU A 290 -13.59 -10.11 -21.39
C GLU A 290 -13.64 -10.55 -19.92
N ARG A 291 -12.60 -11.28 -19.47
CA ARG A 291 -12.50 -11.75 -18.08
C ARG A 291 -12.35 -10.61 -17.07
N TYR A 292 -11.59 -9.58 -17.44
CA TYR A 292 -11.48 -8.36 -16.67
C TYR A 292 -12.84 -7.68 -16.48
N GLU A 293 -13.62 -7.48 -17.55
CA GLU A 293 -14.95 -6.87 -17.44
C GLU A 293 -15.95 -7.75 -16.68
N GLU A 294 -15.88 -9.08 -16.80
CA GLU A 294 -16.65 -10.00 -15.97
C GLU A 294 -16.34 -9.78 -14.48
N THR A 295 -15.06 -9.76 -14.11
CA THR A 295 -14.61 -9.52 -12.73
C THR A 295 -15.05 -8.15 -12.22
N MET A 296 -14.91 -7.10 -13.04
CA MET A 296 -15.32 -5.74 -12.68
C MET A 296 -16.84 -5.59 -12.56
N THR A 297 -17.61 -6.34 -13.37
CA THR A 297 -19.07 -6.42 -13.25
C THR A 297 -19.47 -7.09 -11.94
N GLU A 298 -18.79 -8.17 -11.56
CA GLU A 298 -19.04 -8.84 -10.28
C GLU A 298 -18.69 -7.94 -9.09
N PHE A 299 -17.56 -7.24 -9.14
CA PHE A 299 -17.20 -6.24 -8.15
C PHE A 299 -18.27 -5.15 -8.02
N SER A 300 -18.74 -4.60 -9.16
CA SER A 300 -19.80 -3.60 -9.16
C SER A 300 -21.10 -4.10 -8.55
N ARG A 301 -21.43 -5.38 -8.74
CA ARG A 301 -22.66 -6.00 -8.25
C ARG A 301 -22.67 -6.16 -6.73
N TYR A 302 -21.57 -6.65 -6.16
CA TYR A 302 -21.50 -6.97 -4.73
C TYR A 302 -20.96 -5.85 -3.86
N VAL A 303 -20.04 -5.04 -4.40
CA VAL A 303 -19.39 -3.95 -3.67
C VAL A 303 -19.87 -2.61 -4.22
N GLY A 304 -19.64 -2.36 -5.52
CA GLY A 304 -19.91 -1.07 -6.16
C GLY A 304 -18.69 -0.15 -6.18
N PHE A 305 -18.43 0.48 -7.33
CA PHE A 305 -17.23 1.30 -7.57
C PHE A 305 -17.12 2.54 -6.68
N GLN A 306 -18.21 3.04 -6.09
CA GLN A 306 -18.16 4.12 -5.10
C GLN A 306 -17.33 3.78 -3.86
N TYR A 307 -17.18 2.48 -3.55
CA TYR A 307 -16.38 1.99 -2.45
C TYR A 307 -14.95 1.63 -2.86
N LEU A 308 -14.60 1.63 -4.14
CA LEU A 308 -13.20 1.42 -4.54
C LEU A 308 -12.36 2.62 -4.07
N LYS A 309 -11.29 2.34 -3.32
CA LYS A 309 -10.39 3.36 -2.74
C LYS A 309 -8.91 3.10 -3.01
N GLY A 310 -8.56 1.98 -3.62
CA GLY A 310 -7.19 1.67 -3.99
C GLY A 310 -7.09 0.34 -4.73
N LEU A 311 -5.96 0.12 -5.37
CA LEU A 311 -5.58 -1.18 -5.89
C LEU A 311 -4.16 -1.50 -5.44
N HIS A 312 -3.92 -2.77 -5.15
CA HIS A 312 -2.57 -3.31 -5.13
C HIS A 312 -2.30 -4.02 -6.46
N LEU A 313 -1.24 -3.59 -7.13
CA LEU A 313 -0.84 -4.06 -8.45
C LEU A 313 0.23 -5.12 -8.30
N ASN A 314 -0.22 -6.37 -8.19
CA ASN A 314 0.64 -7.52 -7.99
C ASN A 314 0.37 -8.56 -9.08
N ASP A 315 1.39 -8.98 -9.82
CA ASP A 315 1.30 -10.20 -10.62
C ASP A 315 1.38 -11.41 -9.67
N SER A 316 1.11 -12.63 -10.14
CA SER A 316 1.05 -13.83 -9.31
C SER A 316 2.09 -14.87 -9.72
N LEU A 317 2.89 -15.36 -8.77
CA LEU A 317 3.76 -16.54 -8.95
C LEU A 317 2.99 -17.87 -8.99
N LYS A 318 1.65 -17.82 -8.85
CA LYS A 318 0.77 -18.98 -8.73
C LYS A 318 -0.40 -18.87 -9.70
N GLU A 319 -0.95 -20.03 -10.04
CA GLU A 319 -2.03 -20.17 -11.00
C GLU A 319 -3.35 -19.56 -10.50
N LEU A 320 -4.27 -19.30 -11.45
CA LEU A 320 -5.64 -18.87 -11.19
C LEU A 320 -6.31 -19.84 -10.19
N GLY A 321 -6.96 -19.30 -9.15
CA GLY A 321 -7.67 -20.11 -8.17
C GLY A 321 -6.78 -20.93 -7.23
N SER A 322 -5.47 -20.67 -7.20
CA SER A 322 -4.51 -21.40 -6.36
C SER A 322 -4.68 -21.18 -4.87
N ARG A 323 -5.39 -20.12 -4.46
CA ARG A 323 -5.53 -19.65 -3.07
C ARG A 323 -4.20 -19.39 -2.37
N ARG A 324 -3.19 -19.00 -3.13
CA ARG A 324 -1.83 -18.72 -2.64
C ARG A 324 -1.47 -17.28 -2.93
N ASP A 325 -1.32 -16.52 -1.85
CA ASP A 325 -0.75 -15.18 -1.87
C ASP A 325 0.77 -15.29 -2.08
N ARG A 326 1.20 -15.12 -3.34
CA ARG A 326 2.61 -15.10 -3.75
C ARG A 326 2.78 -14.14 -4.92
N HIS A 327 3.14 -12.90 -4.61
CA HIS A 327 3.30 -11.83 -5.59
C HIS A 327 4.46 -12.10 -6.55
N ALA A 328 4.30 -11.69 -7.79
CA ALA A 328 5.32 -11.59 -8.82
C ALA A 328 5.46 -10.13 -9.26
N ASN A 329 6.63 -9.79 -9.81
CA ASN A 329 6.83 -8.55 -10.53
C ASN A 329 5.90 -8.46 -11.76
N ILE A 330 5.53 -7.24 -12.13
CA ILE A 330 4.59 -6.91 -13.20
C ILE A 330 4.95 -7.63 -14.50
N GLY A 331 4.02 -8.46 -14.98
CA GLY A 331 4.13 -9.26 -16.20
C GLY A 331 5.14 -10.41 -16.17
N LYS A 332 5.66 -10.78 -14.98
CA LYS A 332 6.55 -11.93 -14.78
C LYS A 332 5.87 -13.14 -14.15
N GLY A 333 4.57 -13.05 -13.86
CA GLY A 333 3.79 -14.13 -13.28
C GLY A 333 2.71 -14.67 -14.22
N TYR A 334 1.74 -15.36 -13.64
CA TYR A 334 0.63 -16.00 -14.36
C TYR A 334 -0.47 -15.01 -14.78
N LEU A 335 -0.52 -13.79 -14.21
CA LEU A 335 -1.43 -12.75 -14.69
C LEU A 335 -0.91 -12.13 -16.00
N GLY A 336 0.41 -11.96 -16.12
CA GLY A 336 1.02 -11.33 -17.28
C GLY A 336 0.73 -9.82 -17.34
N LEU A 337 1.04 -9.19 -18.46
CA LEU A 337 1.03 -7.72 -18.56
C LEU A 337 -0.33 -7.12 -18.94
N GLU A 338 -1.20 -7.88 -19.60
CA GLU A 338 -2.49 -7.41 -20.12
C GLU A 338 -3.44 -6.84 -19.04
N PRO A 339 -3.61 -7.48 -17.86
CA PRO A 339 -4.43 -6.92 -16.77
C PRO A 339 -4.01 -5.50 -16.38
N PHE A 340 -2.70 -5.25 -16.30
CA PHE A 340 -2.16 -3.96 -15.91
C PHE A 340 -2.37 -2.90 -17.00
N ARG A 341 -2.30 -3.29 -18.28
CA ARG A 341 -2.68 -2.39 -19.38
C ARG A 341 -4.16 -2.00 -19.28
N LEU A 342 -5.04 -2.96 -19.00
CA LEU A 342 -6.47 -2.70 -18.83
C LEU A 342 -6.72 -1.73 -17.65
N ILE A 343 -6.12 -1.98 -16.49
CA ILE A 343 -6.22 -1.11 -15.29
C ILE A 343 -5.73 0.32 -15.59
N MET A 344 -4.56 0.45 -16.23
CA MET A 344 -3.97 1.75 -16.55
C MET A 344 -4.79 2.57 -17.57
N ASN A 345 -5.73 1.94 -18.28
CA ASN A 345 -6.62 2.58 -19.24
C ASN A 345 -8.10 2.60 -18.80
N ASP A 346 -8.40 2.15 -17.58
CA ASP A 346 -9.76 2.13 -17.05
C ASP A 346 -10.03 3.35 -16.18
N SER A 347 -10.92 4.25 -16.62
CA SER A 347 -11.30 5.47 -15.88
C SER A 347 -11.89 5.20 -14.49
N ARG A 348 -12.37 3.99 -14.20
CA ARG A 348 -12.83 3.59 -12.85
C ARG A 348 -11.68 3.58 -11.83
N MET A 349 -10.43 3.54 -12.31
CA MET A 349 -9.20 3.48 -11.52
C MET A 349 -8.46 4.82 -11.46
N ASP A 350 -9.14 5.93 -11.82
CA ASP A 350 -8.60 7.27 -11.74
C ASP A 350 -8.67 7.81 -10.30
N GLU A 351 -7.70 8.66 -9.92
CA GLU A 351 -7.71 9.41 -8.66
C GLU A 351 -7.75 8.54 -7.38
N ILE A 352 -7.37 7.26 -7.51
CA ILE A 352 -7.13 6.32 -6.40
C ILE A 352 -5.69 5.79 -6.45
N PRO A 353 -5.10 5.45 -5.29
CA PRO A 353 -3.75 4.89 -5.22
C PRO A 353 -3.68 3.51 -5.86
N LEU A 354 -2.72 3.33 -6.77
CA LEU A 354 -2.38 2.08 -7.45
C LEU A 354 -0.97 1.66 -6.99
N ILE A 355 -0.90 0.74 -6.03
CA ILE A 355 0.30 0.49 -5.24
C ILE A 355 0.93 -0.85 -5.63
N LEU A 356 2.20 -0.85 -6.01
CA LEU A 356 3.01 -2.06 -6.16
C LEU A 356 3.40 -2.62 -4.78
N GLU A 357 3.21 -3.92 -4.59
CA GLU A 357 3.77 -4.70 -3.48
C GLU A 357 4.56 -5.90 -4.02
N THR A 358 5.11 -5.72 -5.22
CA THR A 358 5.89 -6.73 -5.91
C THR A 358 7.20 -6.99 -5.16
N PRO A 359 7.79 -8.20 -5.29
CA PRO A 359 9.04 -8.53 -4.63
C PRO A 359 10.19 -7.61 -5.07
N VAL A 360 10.93 -7.09 -4.07
CA VAL A 360 12.15 -6.28 -4.24
C VAL A 360 13.32 -6.93 -3.50
N PRO A 361 14.01 -7.91 -4.11
CA PRO A 361 15.20 -8.53 -3.51
C PRO A 361 16.22 -7.47 -3.12
N ASP A 362 16.83 -7.63 -1.95
CA ASP A 362 17.86 -6.74 -1.40
C ASP A 362 17.45 -5.26 -1.31
N ASP A 363 16.14 -5.00 -1.19
CA ASP A 363 15.56 -3.65 -1.18
C ASP A 363 15.95 -2.81 -2.44
N ASP A 364 16.17 -3.46 -3.59
CA ASP A 364 16.51 -2.79 -4.85
C ASP A 364 15.32 -1.99 -5.42
N LEU A 365 15.22 -0.73 -5.00
CA LEU A 365 14.19 0.22 -5.43
C LEU A 365 14.20 0.50 -6.95
N GLU A 366 15.27 0.15 -7.68
CA GLU A 366 15.26 0.25 -9.14
C GLU A 366 14.22 -0.68 -9.78
N ILE A 367 13.79 -1.74 -9.08
CA ILE A 367 12.69 -2.61 -9.54
C ILE A 367 11.38 -1.82 -9.56
N TYR A 368 10.99 -1.19 -8.45
CA TYR A 368 9.78 -0.37 -8.42
C TYR A 368 9.84 0.78 -9.41
N LYS A 369 10.98 1.47 -9.52
CA LYS A 369 11.16 2.53 -10.52
C LYS A 369 10.90 2.05 -11.95
N LYS A 370 11.41 0.87 -12.32
CA LYS A 370 11.17 0.28 -13.66
C LYS A 370 9.73 -0.15 -13.85
N GLU A 371 9.08 -0.72 -12.82
CA GLU A 371 7.67 -1.13 -12.89
C GLU A 371 6.72 0.06 -12.97
N ILE A 372 6.97 1.12 -12.20
CA ILE A 372 6.20 2.38 -12.29
C ILE A 372 6.33 2.98 -13.69
N ALA A 373 7.55 3.06 -14.22
CA ALA A 373 7.76 3.54 -15.60
C ALA A 373 7.05 2.66 -16.64
N LEU A 374 7.09 1.34 -16.47
CA LEU A 374 6.37 0.40 -17.33
C LEU A 374 4.85 0.62 -17.26
N LEU A 375 4.28 0.78 -16.07
CA LEU A 375 2.84 1.05 -15.91
C LEU A 375 2.42 2.34 -16.60
N TYR A 376 3.22 3.40 -16.46
CA TYR A 376 2.94 4.67 -17.15
C TYR A 376 3.10 4.57 -18.68
N GLU A 377 4.02 3.74 -19.20
CA GLU A 377 4.11 3.45 -20.63
C GLU A 377 2.83 2.79 -21.18
N LEU A 378 2.06 2.08 -20.35
CA LEU A 378 0.80 1.44 -20.78
C LEU A 378 -0.37 2.42 -20.92
N VAL A 379 -0.25 3.65 -20.42
CA VAL A 379 -1.33 4.65 -20.49
C VAL A 379 -1.59 5.04 -21.96
N GLY A 380 -2.86 5.03 -22.36
CA GLY A 380 -3.32 5.33 -23.72
C GLY A 380 -3.17 4.18 -24.72
N LYS A 381 -2.59 3.04 -24.32
CA LYS A 381 -2.29 1.92 -25.23
C LYS A 381 -3.49 1.00 -25.40
N GLN A 382 -3.92 0.80 -26.65
CA GLN A 382 -5.07 -0.06 -26.98
C GLN A 382 -4.71 -1.54 -26.91
N THR A 383 -3.46 -1.88 -27.22
CA THR A 383 -2.90 -3.22 -27.15
C THR A 383 -1.48 -3.17 -26.58
N LEU A 384 -0.95 -4.31 -26.14
CA LEU A 384 0.45 -4.40 -25.70
C LEU A 384 1.45 -4.17 -26.85
N ALA A 385 1.05 -4.33 -28.11
CA ALA A 385 1.89 -4.05 -29.27
C ALA A 385 2.15 -2.54 -29.47
N ASP A 386 1.29 -1.68 -28.92
CA ASP A 386 1.43 -0.22 -29.00
C ASP A 386 2.40 0.34 -27.95
N ALA A 387 2.76 -0.47 -26.95
CA ALA A 387 3.64 -0.09 -25.85
C ALA A 387 5.11 -0.33 -26.21
N ASN A 388 5.98 0.58 -25.79
CA ASN A 388 7.42 0.39 -25.92
C ASN A 388 7.94 -0.57 -24.83
N LEU A 389 7.65 -1.86 -25.01
CA LEU A 389 7.96 -2.87 -24.01
C LEU A 389 9.43 -3.29 -24.04
N PRO A 390 10.06 -3.53 -22.87
CA PRO A 390 11.37 -4.16 -22.81
C PRO A 390 11.39 -5.50 -23.57
N LYS A 391 12.47 -5.78 -24.32
CA LYS A 391 12.59 -6.94 -25.24
C LYS A 391 12.28 -8.31 -24.60
N ASN A 392 12.45 -8.43 -23.28
CA ASN A 392 12.15 -9.64 -22.51
C ASN A 392 10.65 -9.90 -22.31
N PHE A 393 9.77 -8.87 -22.39
CA PHE A 393 8.32 -9.06 -22.34
C PHE A 393 7.75 -9.59 -23.66
N VAL A 394 8.32 -9.16 -24.79
CA VAL A 394 7.88 -9.58 -26.14
C VAL A 394 8.05 -11.08 -26.35
N LYS A 395 9.03 -11.73 -25.69
CA LYS A 395 9.24 -13.20 -25.78
C LYS A 395 8.15 -14.05 -25.11
N ASN A 396 7.43 -13.50 -24.13
CA ASN A 396 6.37 -14.22 -23.41
C ASN A 396 4.97 -13.91 -23.95
N LEU A 397 4.85 -12.92 -24.84
CA LEU A 397 3.67 -12.68 -25.65
C LEU A 397 3.71 -13.65 -26.84
N ASN A 398 3.35 -14.92 -26.63
CA ASN A 398 2.95 -15.79 -27.74
C ASN A 398 1.66 -15.21 -28.35
N ILE A 399 1.79 -14.14 -29.13
CA ILE A 399 0.79 -13.68 -30.08
C ILE A 399 0.81 -14.72 -31.20
N ASN A 400 0.17 -15.85 -30.97
CA ASN A 400 -0.19 -16.73 -32.07
C ASN A 400 -1.32 -16.04 -32.83
N GLU A 401 -0.94 -15.41 -33.93
CA GLU A 401 -1.83 -15.04 -35.03
C GLU A 401 -2.75 -16.22 -35.38
N ASN A 402 -4.01 -15.89 -35.63
CA ASN A 402 -5.01 -16.75 -36.26
C ASN A 402 -4.42 -17.57 -37.44
N LYS A 403 -4.11 -18.85 -37.20
CA LYS A 403 -4.04 -19.88 -38.26
C LYS A 403 -4.72 -21.16 -37.79
N SER A 404 -6.04 -21.10 -37.72
CA SER A 404 -6.90 -22.28 -37.74
C SER A 404 -8.28 -21.86 -38.25
N LEU A 405 -8.40 -21.73 -39.57
CA LEU A 405 -9.64 -21.77 -40.36
C LEU A 405 -9.26 -21.53 -41.82
N LYS A 406 -8.69 -22.58 -42.46
CA LYS A 406 -8.70 -22.83 -43.92
C LYS A 406 -7.80 -24.04 -44.23
N SER A 407 -8.37 -25.24 -44.15
CA SER A 407 -8.13 -26.32 -45.14
C SER A 407 -8.86 -27.60 -44.70
N SER A 408 -10.13 -27.72 -45.04
CA SER A 408 -10.76 -29.03 -45.20
C SER A 408 -11.73 -28.96 -46.36
N GLY A 409 -11.15 -28.92 -47.55
CA GLY A 409 -11.87 -28.91 -48.81
C GLY A 409 -10.97 -29.40 -49.94
N LYS A 410 -10.77 -30.72 -50.05
CA LYS A 410 -10.94 -31.50 -51.29
C LYS A 410 -10.50 -32.97 -51.17
N LYS A 411 -11.46 -33.82 -51.56
CA LYS A 411 -11.39 -35.01 -52.43
C LYS A 411 -10.55 -36.24 -52.02
N LYS A 412 -11.30 -37.31 -51.74
CA LYS A 412 -10.97 -38.72 -52.01
C LYS A 412 -10.82 -38.99 -53.52
N LYS A 413 -9.81 -39.78 -53.89
CA LYS A 413 -9.81 -40.87 -54.90
C LYS A 413 -8.41 -41.49 -54.93
N GLY A 414 -8.25 -42.70 -54.40
CA GLY A 414 -7.84 -43.90 -55.17
C GLY A 414 -6.44 -44.25 -54.69
N GLU A 415 -6.13 -45.44 -54.20
CA GLU A 415 -5.97 -46.67 -54.97
C GLU A 415 -6.06 -47.90 -54.05
N LYS A 416 -6.50 -49.01 -54.65
CA LYS A 416 -6.50 -50.37 -54.11
C LYS A 416 -5.13 -51.02 -54.37
N ASN A 417 -4.73 -51.93 -53.47
CA ASN A 417 -4.24 -53.30 -53.71
C ASN A 417 -3.59 -53.80 -52.40
N SER A 418 -4.19 -54.70 -51.62
CA SER A 418 -4.36 -56.15 -51.77
C SER A 418 -3.09 -56.98 -51.52
N ALA A 419 -3.03 -57.66 -50.37
CA ALA A 419 -2.48 -59.01 -50.12
C ALA A 419 -2.48 -59.26 -48.59
N GLU A 420 -3.33 -60.20 -48.10
CA GLU A 420 -2.98 -61.46 -47.40
C GLU A 420 -3.07 -61.30 -45.86
N ILE A 421 -4.06 -61.86 -45.14
CA ILE A 421 -4.22 -63.27 -44.63
C ILE A 421 -2.95 -63.67 -43.83
N ASP A 422 -2.92 -64.03 -42.54
CA ASP A 422 -3.84 -64.83 -41.71
C ASP A 422 -3.62 -64.67 -40.19
N GLU A 423 -4.65 -65.07 -39.42
CA GLU A 423 -4.70 -65.77 -38.11
C GLU A 423 -3.82 -65.38 -36.89
N SER A 424 -4.46 -65.00 -35.77
CA SER A 424 -4.72 -65.90 -34.60
C SER A 424 -4.86 -65.20 -33.21
N ASN A 425 -5.79 -65.75 -32.40
CA ASN A 425 -5.87 -65.77 -30.93
C ASN A 425 -6.46 -64.61 -30.09
N VAL A 426 -7.79 -64.69 -29.80
CA VAL A 426 -8.43 -65.19 -28.53
C VAL A 426 -7.70 -64.80 -27.21
N ASN A 427 -8.25 -64.28 -26.09
CA ASN A 427 -9.56 -64.21 -25.42
C ASN A 427 -9.42 -63.26 -24.19
N VAL A 428 -10.45 -62.54 -23.72
CA VAL A 428 -10.72 -62.31 -22.27
C VAL A 428 -12.22 -61.98 -22.06
N PRO A 429 -12.93 -62.64 -21.11
CA PRO A 429 -14.37 -62.44 -20.89
C PRO A 429 -14.75 -61.50 -19.73
N GLN A 430 -16.07 -61.25 -19.71
CA GLN A 430 -16.85 -60.22 -19.05
C GLN A 430 -17.15 -60.38 -17.54
N LYS A 431 -17.49 -59.23 -16.96
CA LYS A 431 -18.16 -58.95 -15.67
C LYS A 431 -19.44 -59.78 -15.42
N LYS A 432 -19.71 -60.06 -14.13
CA LYS A 432 -21.08 -60.27 -13.62
C LYS A 432 -21.41 -59.34 -12.45
N LYS A 433 -22.61 -58.77 -12.54
CA LYS A 433 -23.37 -58.07 -11.50
C LYS A 433 -23.94 -59.07 -10.49
N ALA A 434 -24.23 -58.61 -9.27
CA ALA A 434 -25.28 -59.20 -8.44
C ALA A 434 -25.97 -58.10 -7.61
N LYS A 435 -27.29 -58.23 -7.50
CA LYS A 435 -28.27 -57.40 -6.78
C LYS A 435 -28.74 -58.18 -5.54
N THR A 436 -28.86 -57.48 -4.41
CA THR A 436 -29.82 -57.63 -3.29
C THR A 436 -30.18 -59.00 -2.73
N LYS A 437 -30.00 -59.15 -1.42
CA LYS A 437 -31.11 -59.19 -0.45
C LYS A 437 -30.73 -58.45 0.82
#